data_AF-A0A1Q7BGQ1-F1
#
_entry.id   AF-A0A1Q7BGQ1-F1
#
_cell.length_a   1.000
_cell.length_b   1.000
_cell.length_c   1.000
_cell.angle_alpha   90.00
_cell.angle_beta   90.00
_cell.angle_gamma   90.00
#
_symmetry.space_group_name_H-M   'P 1'
#
loop_
_entity.id
_entity.type
_entity.pdbx_description
1 polymer ?
#
loop_
_entity_poly.entity_id
_entity_poly.type
_entity_poly.pdbx_seq_one_letter_code
_entity_poly.pdbx_strand_id
1 'polypeptide(L)'
;MGVEPGALRDAVPEMTALATTLDSTLALLRTALSAEGACWGGDPTGRCFADGYGSLSDQAQQAFADLGRAVRTIGANLTTVADAAQAADERARGRLR
;
A
#
# COMPACT_ATOMS: atom_id res chain seq x y z
N MET A 1 14.75 -26.99 2.56
CA MET A 1 14.71 -25.55 2.27
C MET A 1 13.70 -24.94 3.22
N GLY A 2 14.18 -24.45 4.38
CA GLY A 2 13.32 -23.84 5.39
C GLY A 2 13.17 -22.34 5.10
N VAL A 3 12.01 -21.79 5.38
CA VAL A 3 11.82 -20.33 5.45
C VAL A 3 12.66 -19.82 6.61
N GLU A 4 13.51 -18.82 6.37
CA GLU A 4 14.34 -18.19 7.40
C GLU A 4 13.54 -17.03 8.03
N PRO A 5 13.12 -17.14 9.31
CA PRO A 5 12.25 -16.15 9.93
C PRO A 5 12.89 -14.76 10.06
N GLY A 6 14.21 -14.67 10.18
CA GLY A 6 14.97 -13.41 10.23
C GLY A 6 14.81 -12.61 8.95
N ALA A 7 15.09 -13.23 7.80
CA ALA A 7 15.00 -12.62 6.48
C ALA A 7 13.59 -12.10 6.16
N LEU A 8 12.54 -12.80 6.64
CA LEU A 8 11.17 -12.30 6.50
C LEU A 8 10.92 -11.05 7.34
N ARG A 9 11.48 -10.97 8.55
CA ARG A 9 11.36 -9.80 9.43
C ARG A 9 12.18 -8.63 8.91
N ASP A 10 13.34 -8.90 8.32
CA ASP A 10 14.22 -7.89 7.73
C ASP A 10 13.59 -7.19 6.52
N ALA A 11 12.66 -7.85 5.82
CA ALA A 11 11.90 -7.25 4.72
C ALA A 11 10.73 -6.34 5.18
N VAL A 12 10.29 -6.44 6.43
CA VAL A 12 9.15 -5.66 6.96
C VAL A 12 9.41 -4.14 6.95
N PRO A 13 10.58 -3.63 7.38
CA PRO A 13 10.91 -2.21 7.28
C PRO A 13 10.85 -1.68 5.85
N GLU A 14 11.33 -2.45 4.87
CA GLU A 14 11.29 -2.05 3.45
C GLU A 14 9.85 -1.93 2.94
N MET A 15 9.00 -2.92 3.23
CA MET A 15 7.57 -2.85 2.87
C MET A 15 6.87 -1.67 3.53
N THR A 16 7.20 -1.39 4.79
CA THR A 16 6.66 -0.25 5.53
C THR A 16 7.09 1.09 4.92
N ALA A 17 8.38 1.21 4.54
CA ALA A 17 8.92 2.39 3.88
C ALA A 17 8.29 2.61 2.49
N LEU A 18 8.07 1.54 1.74
CA LEU A 18 7.42 1.57 0.43
C LEU A 18 5.98 2.06 0.56
N ALA A 19 5.21 1.52 1.51
CA ALA A 19 3.85 1.97 1.77
C ALA A 19 3.79 3.45 2.21
N THR A 20 4.73 3.89 3.04
CA THR A 20 4.86 5.30 3.46
C THR A 20 5.13 6.22 2.26
N THR A 21 5.96 5.77 1.32
CA THR A 21 6.24 6.50 0.08
C THR A 21 4.99 6.63 -0.79
N LEU A 22 4.21 5.56 -0.91
CA LEU A 22 2.93 5.57 -1.65
C LEU A 22 1.93 6.54 -1.01
N ASP A 23 1.77 6.49 0.32
CA ASP A 23 0.87 7.39 1.05
C ASP A 23 1.28 8.86 0.88
N SER A 24 2.59 9.15 0.96
CA SER A 24 3.14 10.50 0.79
C SER A 24 2.93 11.03 -0.64
N THR A 25 3.16 10.17 -1.64
CA THR A 25 2.95 10.52 -3.06
C THR A 25 1.48 10.80 -3.35
N LEU A 26 0.57 9.99 -2.79
CA LEU A 26 -0.87 10.22 -2.92
C LEU A 26 -1.31 11.53 -2.24
N ALA A 27 -0.74 11.86 -1.08
CA ALA A 27 -1.02 13.13 -0.40
C ALA A 27 -0.57 14.34 -1.24
N LEU A 28 0.61 14.26 -1.86
CA LEU A 28 1.11 15.26 -2.82
C LEU A 28 0.18 15.40 -4.03
N LEU A 29 -0.23 14.28 -4.63
CA LEU A 29 -1.16 14.28 -5.75
C LEU A 29 -2.50 14.95 -5.39
N ARG A 30 -3.09 14.59 -4.24
CA ARG A 30 -4.33 15.19 -3.73
C ARG A 30 -4.20 16.70 -3.52
N THR A 31 -3.07 17.12 -2.96
CA THR A 31 -2.79 18.55 -2.72
C THR A 31 -2.71 19.30 -4.05
N ALA A 32 -1.99 18.76 -5.03
CA ALA A 32 -1.87 19.37 -6.36
C ALA A 32 -3.23 19.47 -7.08
N LEU A 33 -4.00 18.38 -7.10
CA LEU A 33 -5.33 18.36 -7.72
C LEU A 33 -6.31 19.32 -7.03
N SER A 34 -6.27 19.41 -5.71
CA SER A 34 -7.11 20.37 -4.96
C SER A 34 -6.68 21.82 -5.20
N ALA A 35 -5.40 22.08 -5.43
CA ALA A 35 -4.88 23.42 -5.69
C ALA A 35 -5.23 23.91 -7.11
N GLU A 36 -5.30 23.01 -8.09
CA GLU A 36 -5.72 23.35 -9.46
C GLU A 36 -7.22 23.70 -9.56
N GLY A 37 -8.07 23.06 -8.75
CA GLY A 37 -9.52 23.31 -8.77
C GLY A 37 -10.18 22.91 -10.10
N ALA A 38 -11.40 23.40 -10.35
CA ALA A 38 -12.11 23.12 -11.60
C ALA A 38 -11.58 24.02 -12.74
N CYS A 39 -10.54 23.57 -13.42
CA CYS A 39 -9.88 24.28 -14.55
C CYS A 39 -10.79 24.48 -15.76
N TRP A 40 -11.96 23.82 -15.80
CA TRP A 40 -12.73 23.56 -17.01
C TRP A 40 -13.86 24.57 -17.26
N GLY A 41 -14.06 25.55 -16.37
CA GLY A 41 -15.15 26.54 -16.50
C GLY A 41 -16.55 25.96 -16.24
N GLY A 42 -17.52 26.84 -15.97
CA GLY A 42 -18.88 26.45 -15.60
C GLY A 42 -19.85 26.24 -16.76
N ASP A 43 -19.37 26.13 -18.00
CA ASP A 43 -20.20 25.89 -19.17
C ASP A 43 -20.54 24.39 -19.33
N PRO A 44 -21.50 24.01 -20.20
CA PRO A 44 -21.89 22.60 -20.39
C PRO A 44 -20.74 21.68 -20.79
N THR A 45 -19.78 22.17 -21.59
CA THR A 45 -18.59 21.42 -22.02
C THR A 45 -17.63 21.22 -20.85
N GLY A 46 -17.40 22.29 -20.08
CA GLY A 46 -16.62 22.27 -18.84
C GLY A 46 -17.15 21.30 -17.79
N ARG A 47 -18.49 21.24 -17.63
CA ARG A 47 -19.15 20.26 -16.74
C ARG A 47 -18.96 18.81 -17.20
N CYS A 48 -19.16 18.52 -18.49
CA CYS A 48 -18.94 17.16 -19.02
C CYS A 48 -17.49 16.69 -18.84
N PHE A 49 -16.52 17.58 -19.05
CA PHE A 49 -15.11 17.27 -18.78
C PHE A 49 -14.83 17.07 -17.29
N ALA A 50 -15.39 17.90 -16.42
CA ALA A 50 -15.25 17.77 -14.98
C ALA A 50 -15.79 16.43 -14.47
N ASP A 51 -16.96 16.00 -14.95
CA ASP A 51 -17.57 14.72 -14.53
C ASP A 51 -16.72 13.51 -14.98
N GLY A 52 -16.30 13.50 -16.25
CA GLY A 52 -15.47 12.43 -16.79
C GLY A 52 -14.09 12.36 -16.14
N TYR A 53 -13.36 13.48 -16.12
CA TYR A 53 -12.02 13.55 -15.57
C TYR A 53 -12.00 13.41 -14.05
N GLY A 54 -12.97 14.01 -13.35
CA GLY A 54 -13.10 13.92 -11.90
C GLY A 54 -13.29 12.47 -11.44
N SER A 55 -14.21 11.73 -12.08
CA SER A 55 -14.43 10.31 -11.75
C SER A 55 -13.19 9.44 -12.00
N LEU A 56 -12.44 9.70 -13.07
CA LEU A 56 -11.21 8.97 -13.39
C LEU A 56 -10.07 9.33 -12.42
N SER A 57 -9.97 10.60 -12.05
CA SER A 57 -9.02 11.10 -11.06
C SER A 57 -9.26 10.48 -9.69
N ASP A 58 -10.52 10.42 -9.24
CA ASP A 58 -10.89 9.79 -7.98
C ASP A 58 -10.59 8.30 -7.97
N GLN A 59 -10.89 7.60 -9.07
CA GLN A 59 -10.55 6.18 -9.23
C GLN A 59 -9.03 5.95 -9.17
N ALA A 60 -8.24 6.79 -9.83
CA ALA A 60 -6.79 6.69 -9.80
C ALA A 60 -6.24 6.91 -8.38
N GLN A 61 -6.72 7.93 -7.67
CA GLN A 61 -6.35 8.18 -6.28
C GLN A 61 -6.73 7.02 -5.36
N GLN A 62 -7.91 6.43 -5.56
CA GLN A 62 -8.34 5.27 -4.80
C GLN A 62 -7.44 4.06 -5.07
N ALA A 63 -7.08 3.80 -6.32
CA ALA A 63 -6.17 2.71 -6.68
C ALA A 63 -4.79 2.86 -6.02
N PHE A 64 -4.24 4.08 -5.96
CA PHE A 64 -3.00 4.36 -5.22
C PHE A 64 -3.14 4.09 -3.72
N ALA A 65 -4.26 4.50 -3.13
CA ALA A 65 -4.54 4.22 -1.72
C ALA A 65 -4.64 2.71 -1.45
N ASP A 66 -5.24 1.97 -2.37
CA ASP A 66 -5.42 0.52 -2.27
C ASP A 66 -4.08 -0.21 -2.38
N LEU A 67 -3.20 0.24 -3.29
CA LEU A 67 -1.84 -0.26 -3.42
C LEU A 67 -1.04 -0.05 -2.13
N GLY A 68 -1.08 1.14 -1.54
CA GLY A 68 -0.41 1.42 -0.26
C GLY A 68 -0.87 0.49 0.87
N ARG A 69 -2.18 0.20 0.95
CA ARG A 69 -2.74 -0.76 1.91
C ARG A 69 -2.32 -2.20 1.62
N ALA A 70 -2.27 -2.60 0.36
CA ALA A 70 -1.82 -3.93 -0.04
C ALA A 70 -0.35 -4.17 0.36
N VAL A 71 0.54 -3.20 0.10
CA VAL A 71 1.96 -3.28 0.48
C VAL A 71 2.11 -3.39 2.00
N ARG A 72 1.37 -2.59 2.78
CA ARG A 72 1.34 -2.72 4.25
C ARG A 72 0.88 -4.10 4.71
N THR A 73 -0.15 -4.63 4.06
CA THR A 73 -0.69 -5.96 4.37
C THR A 73 0.34 -7.07 4.10
N ILE A 74 1.07 -6.96 2.99
CA ILE A 74 2.18 -7.88 2.68
C ILE A 74 3.23 -7.84 3.80
N GLY A 75 3.65 -6.64 4.23
CA GLY A 75 4.57 -6.49 5.36
C GLY A 75 4.09 -7.20 6.64
N ALA A 76 2.83 -7.00 7.02
CA ALA A 76 2.24 -7.66 8.19
C ALA A 76 2.17 -9.19 8.04
N ASN A 77 1.89 -9.69 6.84
CA ASN A 77 1.87 -11.12 6.54
C ASN A 77 3.27 -11.74 6.65
N LEU A 78 4.34 -11.02 6.30
CA LEU A 78 5.72 -11.51 6.48
C LEU A 78 6.03 -11.80 7.95
N THR A 79 5.62 -10.91 8.86
CA THR A 79 5.74 -11.15 10.31
C THR A 79 4.98 -12.40 10.74
N THR A 80 3.74 -12.55 10.26
CA THR A 80 2.90 -13.73 10.58
C THR A 80 3.55 -15.04 10.12
N VAL A 81 4.13 -15.05 8.91
CA VAL A 81 4.82 -16.23 8.38
C VAL A 81 6.11 -16.50 9.17
N ALA A 82 6.86 -15.45 9.55
CA ALA A 82 8.07 -15.59 10.36
C ALA A 82 7.77 -16.24 11.73
N ASP A 83 6.70 -15.79 12.39
CA ASP A 83 6.27 -16.32 13.69
C ASP A 83 5.82 -17.78 13.57
N ALA A 84 5.06 -18.11 12.52
CA ALA A 84 4.64 -19.48 12.24
C ALA A 84 5.83 -20.42 11.98
N ALA A 85 6.81 -19.96 11.19
CA ALA A 85 8.03 -20.70 10.89
C ALA A 85 8.86 -20.94 12.16
N GLN A 86 9.09 -19.92 12.97
CA GLN A 86 9.81 -20.06 14.24
C GLN A 86 9.11 -21.03 15.20
N ALA A 87 7.79 -20.94 15.33
CA ALA A 87 7.04 -21.84 16.20
C ALA A 87 7.04 -23.29 15.70
N ALA A 88 7.09 -23.53 14.39
CA ALA A 88 7.26 -24.87 13.83
C ALA A 88 8.64 -25.45 14.18
N ASP A 89 9.67 -24.62 14.07
CA ASP A 89 11.06 -24.93 14.40
C ASP A 89 11.25 -25.29 15.89
N GLU A 90 10.66 -24.51 16.79
CA GLU A 90 10.68 -24.77 18.24
C GLU A 90 9.97 -26.08 18.60
N ARG A 91 8.81 -26.37 17.99
CA ARG A 91 8.09 -27.64 18.18
C ARG A 91 8.90 -28.84 17.70
N ALA A 92 9.59 -28.70 16.57
CA ALA A 92 10.46 -29.75 16.05
C ALA A 92 11.65 -30.01 17.00
N ARG A 93 12.30 -28.94 17.49
CA ARG A 93 13.38 -29.05 18.49
C ARG A 93 12.92 -29.69 19.80
N GLY A 94 11.72 -29.37 20.27
CA GLY A 94 11.15 -29.94 21.50
C GLY A 94 10.81 -31.42 21.42
N ARG A 95 10.58 -31.97 20.21
CA ARG A 95 10.34 -33.42 20.00
C ARG A 95 11.62 -34.25 19.91
N LEU A 96 12.76 -33.60 19.71
CA LEU A 96 14.08 -34.24 19.56
C LEU A 96 14.87 -34.29 20.89
N ARG A 97 14.30 -33.75 21.98
CA ARG A 97 14.83 -33.84 23.34
C ARG A 97 13.97 -34.77 24.18
#